data_AF-A0A485NJ86-F1
#
_entry.id   AF-A0A485NJ86-F1
#
_cell.length_a   1.000
_cell.length_b   1.000
_cell.length_c   1.000
_cell.angle_alpha   90.00
_cell.angle_beta   90.00
_cell.angle_gamma   90.00
#
_symmetry.space_group_name_H-M   'P 1'
#
loop_
_entity.id
_entity.type
_entity.pdbx_description
1 polymer ?
#
loop_
_entity_poly.entity_id
_entity_poly.type
_entity_poly.pdbx_seq_one_letter_code
_entity_poly.pdbx_strand_id
1 'polypeptide(L)'
;SQTSKEEVKLSLFVDDRILYMENLKDSTKKLLELICQFSKVTGYKINVQKMVVLLYSNNEAAEREVKGLISFAISLKTLRYLGINLTKEVNDLYADNYKKCLKETEKDIKKWKNIPCSWIGRTNI
;
A
#
# COMPACT_ATOMS: atom_id res chain seq x y z
N SER A 1 5.74 34.63 -9.88
CA SER A 1 5.98 33.71 -8.75
C SER A 1 5.23 32.43 -9.03
N GLN A 2 5.92 31.39 -9.50
CA GLN A 2 5.29 30.13 -9.91
C GLN A 2 5.21 29.23 -8.68
N THR A 3 4.06 29.24 -8.00
CA THR A 3 3.79 28.33 -6.88
C THR A 3 3.66 26.92 -7.43
N SER A 4 4.63 26.07 -7.12
CA SER A 4 4.53 24.62 -7.29
C SER A 4 3.28 24.13 -6.57
N LYS A 5 2.30 23.67 -7.35
CA LYS A 5 1.01 23.18 -6.87
C LYS A 5 1.24 21.76 -6.35
N GLU A 6 1.34 21.58 -5.03
CA GLU A 6 1.39 20.24 -4.42
C GLU A 6 0.05 19.53 -4.69
N GLU A 7 0.02 18.61 -5.65
CA GLU A 7 -1.17 17.80 -5.95
C GLU A 7 -1.21 16.57 -5.03
N VAL A 8 -2.31 16.41 -4.29
CA VAL A 8 -2.51 15.27 -3.38
C VAL A 8 -3.70 14.46 -3.89
N LYS A 9 -3.45 13.21 -4.29
CA LYS A 9 -4.49 12.29 -4.77
C LYS A 9 -4.87 11.32 -3.66
N LEU A 10 -6.14 11.35 -3.26
CA LEU A 10 -6.72 10.48 -2.23
C LEU A 10 -7.57 9.39 -2.89
N SER A 11 -7.24 8.12 -2.66
CA SER A 11 -8.07 6.98 -3.07
C SER A 11 -8.73 6.37 -1.83
N LEU A 12 -10.06 6.26 -1.83
CA LEU A 12 -10.86 5.79 -0.69
C LEU A 12 -11.38 4.37 -0.95
N PHE A 13 -11.01 3.39 -0.11
CA PHE A 13 -11.60 2.05 -0.12
C PHE A 13 -11.54 1.41 1.28
N VAL A 14 -12.69 1.24 1.96
CA VAL A 14 -12.77 0.73 3.36
C VAL A 14 -11.94 1.59 4.34
N ASP A 15 -11.66 1.13 5.56
CA ASP A 15 -10.91 1.85 6.61
C ASP A 15 -9.44 2.15 6.22
N ASP A 16 -8.92 1.48 5.19
CA ASP A 16 -7.54 1.64 4.73
C ASP A 16 -7.46 2.69 3.62
N ARG A 17 -6.69 3.76 3.84
CA ARG A 17 -6.52 4.86 2.87
C ARG A 17 -5.08 4.91 2.37
N ILE A 18 -4.91 5.04 1.05
CA ILE A 18 -3.61 5.30 0.44
C ILE A 18 -3.53 6.77 -0.02
N LEU A 19 -2.37 7.37 0.21
CA LEU A 19 -2.10 8.76 -0.14
C LEU A 19 -0.83 8.84 -0.99
N TYR A 20 -0.89 9.59 -2.08
CA TYR A 20 0.26 9.92 -2.90
C TYR A 20 0.66 11.37 -2.63
N MET A 21 1.92 11.59 -2.29
CA MET A 21 2.45 12.93 -1.98
C MET A 21 3.83 13.12 -2.59
N GLU A 22 4.06 14.32 -3.09
CA GLU A 22 5.39 14.81 -3.46
C GLU A 22 6.04 15.53 -2.27
N ASN A 23 7.38 15.66 -2.32
CA ASN A 23 8.16 16.42 -1.33
C ASN A 23 7.89 16.02 0.13
N LEU A 24 8.19 14.75 0.44
CA LEU A 24 7.86 14.13 1.73
C LEU A 24 8.37 14.93 2.94
N LYS A 25 9.49 15.64 2.83
CA LYS A 25 10.09 16.46 3.91
C LYS A 25 9.16 17.59 4.38
N ASP A 26 8.58 18.34 3.46
CA ASP A 26 7.70 19.47 3.78
C ASP A 26 6.25 19.01 3.98
N SER A 27 5.83 18.02 3.19
CA SER A 27 4.48 17.46 3.19
C SER A 27 4.13 16.66 4.44
N THR A 28 5.10 15.98 5.07
CA THR A 28 4.81 15.12 6.24
C THR A 28 4.27 15.90 7.43
N LYS A 29 4.77 17.12 7.67
CA LYS A 29 4.27 17.98 8.77
C LYS A 29 2.81 18.37 8.53
N LYS A 30 2.52 18.88 7.32
CA LYS A 30 1.15 19.24 6.91
C LYS A 30 0.21 18.02 6.98
N LEU A 31 0.68 16.84 6.57
CA LEU A 31 -0.10 15.61 6.64
C LEU A 31 -0.48 15.26 8.08
N LEU A 32 0.49 15.31 9.01
CA LEU A 32 0.24 15.04 10.43
C LEU A 32 -0.75 16.02 11.05
N GLU A 33 -0.64 17.31 10.71
CA GLU A 33 -1.61 18.32 11.14
C GLU A 33 -3.01 18.03 10.61
N LEU A 34 -3.13 17.71 9.32
CA LEU A 34 -4.41 17.43 8.66
C LEU A 34 -5.06 16.15 9.22
N ILE A 35 -4.25 15.13 9.49
CA ILE A 35 -4.65 13.91 10.21
C ILE A 35 -5.18 14.25 11.61
N CYS A 36 -4.49 15.11 12.34
CA CYS A 36 -4.90 15.52 13.69
C CYS A 36 -6.22 16.32 13.67
N GLN A 37 -6.38 17.23 12.71
CA GLN A 37 -7.63 17.98 12.51
C GLN A 37 -8.79 17.06 12.12
N PHE A 38 -8.55 16.14 11.17
CA PHE A 38 -9.55 15.14 10.77
C PHE A 38 -9.98 14.26 11.95
N SER A 39 -9.01 13.81 12.76
CA SER A 39 -9.27 13.02 13.98
C SER A 39 -10.14 13.78 14.98
N LYS A 40 -9.90 15.09 15.18
CA LYS A 40 -10.71 15.95 16.07
C LYS A 40 -12.14 16.10 15.60
N VAL A 41 -12.37 16.28 14.30
CA VAL A 41 -13.72 16.51 13.74
C VAL A 41 -14.52 15.21 13.70
N THR A 42 -13.88 14.10 13.37
CA THR A 42 -14.57 12.83 13.13
C THR A 42 -14.62 11.90 14.34
N GLY A 43 -13.81 12.15 15.37
CA GLY A 43 -13.63 11.26 16.52
C GLY A 43 -12.81 9.99 16.20
N TYR A 44 -12.39 9.78 14.96
CA TYR A 44 -11.56 8.63 14.59
C TYR A 44 -10.12 8.79 15.08
N LYS A 45 -9.57 7.73 15.68
CA LYS A 45 -8.17 7.67 16.09
C LYS A 45 -7.34 6.97 15.02
N ILE A 46 -6.45 7.73 14.37
CA ILE A 46 -5.53 7.16 13.38
C ILE A 46 -4.47 6.32 14.07
N ASN A 47 -4.27 5.10 13.56
CA ASN A 47 -3.23 4.20 14.06
C ASN A 47 -1.92 4.43 13.30
N VAL A 48 -1.10 5.33 13.85
CA VAL A 48 0.23 5.71 13.33
C VAL A 48 1.15 4.49 13.15
N GLN A 49 1.01 3.46 13.99
CA GLN A 49 1.86 2.27 13.93
C GLN A 49 1.55 1.38 12.71
N LYS A 50 0.34 1.48 12.14
CA LYS A 50 -0.05 0.77 10.92
C LYS A 50 0.30 1.54 9.65
N MET A 51 0.74 2.79 9.76
CA MET A 51 1.09 3.60 8.60
C MET A 51 2.44 3.14 8.04
N VAL A 52 2.43 2.86 6.74
CA VAL A 52 3.63 2.50 5.98
C VAL A 52 3.78 3.46 4.81
N VAL A 53 4.99 3.93 4.59
CA VAL A 53 5.33 4.79 3.45
C VAL A 53 6.18 4.01 2.45
N LEU A 54 5.76 3.99 1.18
CA LEU A 54 6.57 3.49 0.07
C LEU A 54 7.26 4.67 -0.61
N LEU A 55 8.59 4.65 -0.66
CA LEU A 55 9.37 5.72 -1.26
C LEU A 55 9.76 5.38 -2.70
N TYR A 56 9.41 6.26 -3.65
CA TYR A 56 9.73 6.10 -5.07
C TYR A 56 11.10 6.70 -5.49
N SER A 57 11.81 7.36 -4.58
CA SER A 57 13.13 7.95 -4.88
C SER A 57 14.22 6.89 -5.02
N ASN A 58 15.04 6.94 -6.08
CA ASN A 58 16.21 6.07 -6.26
C ASN A 58 17.49 6.59 -5.60
N ASN A 59 17.43 7.72 -4.90
CA ASN A 59 18.60 8.32 -4.27
C ASN A 59 18.74 7.86 -2.81
N GLU A 60 19.72 7.00 -2.52
CA GLU A 60 19.99 6.49 -1.17
C GLU A 60 20.20 7.59 -0.11
N ALA A 61 20.81 8.72 -0.49
CA ALA A 61 21.00 9.84 0.44
C ALA A 61 19.65 10.45 0.84
N ALA A 62 18.75 10.62 -0.12
CA ALA A 62 17.39 11.09 0.12
C ALA A 62 16.58 10.05 0.92
N GLU A 63 16.75 8.75 0.65
CA GLU A 63 16.10 7.70 1.44
C GLU A 63 16.55 7.73 2.92
N ARG A 64 17.86 7.93 3.17
CA ARG A 64 18.41 8.06 4.52
C ARG A 64 17.92 9.32 5.24
N GLU A 65 17.88 10.45 4.54
CA GLU A 65 17.36 11.71 5.10
C GLU A 65 15.89 11.56 5.51
N VAL A 66 15.07 10.97 4.63
CA VAL A 66 13.64 10.70 4.89
C VAL A 66 13.46 9.75 6.07
N LYS A 67 14.27 8.68 6.17
CA LYS A 67 14.26 7.77 7.32
C LYS A 67 14.57 8.45 8.64
N GLY A 68 15.40 9.50 8.63
CA GLY A 68 15.71 10.29 9.82
C GLY A 68 14.61 11.28 10.20
N LEU A 69 13.80 11.72 9.24
CA LEU A 69 12.77 12.75 9.45
C LEU A 69 11.41 12.19 9.89
N ILE A 70 11.13 10.93 9.56
CA ILE A 70 9.78 10.36 9.65
C ILE A 70 9.74 9.20 10.64
N SER A 71 8.77 9.25 11.56
CA SER A 71 8.54 8.22 12.58
C SER A 71 7.68 7.03 12.11
N PHE A 72 7.24 7.03 10.85
CA PHE A 72 6.48 5.93 10.24
C PHE A 72 7.38 4.80 9.75
N ALA A 73 6.81 3.61 9.59
CA ALA A 73 7.50 2.50 8.94
C ALA A 73 7.71 2.84 7.46
N ILE A 74 8.95 2.77 6.98
CA ILE A 74 9.30 3.02 5.58
C ILE A 74 9.61 1.68 4.91
N SER A 75 8.91 1.40 3.81
CA SER A 75 9.26 0.34 2.88
C SER A 75 9.93 0.92 1.63
N LEU A 76 10.99 0.28 1.17
CA LEU A 76 11.77 0.71 0.00
C LEU A 76 11.50 -0.11 -1.26
N LYS A 77 10.83 -1.26 -1.10
CA LYS A 77 10.63 -2.21 -2.20
C LYS A 77 9.16 -2.38 -2.55
N THR A 78 8.35 -2.75 -1.56
CA THR A 78 6.95 -3.10 -1.78
C THR A 78 6.06 -2.67 -0.62
N LEU A 79 4.81 -2.33 -0.93
CA LEU A 79 3.76 -2.05 0.04
C LEU A 79 2.53 -2.85 -0.35
N ARG A 80 1.96 -3.61 0.58
CA ARG A 80 0.73 -4.37 0.31
C ARG A 80 -0.49 -3.51 0.60
N TYR A 81 -1.38 -3.40 -0.38
CA TYR A 81 -2.66 -2.72 -0.28
C TYR A 81 -3.76 -3.57 -0.89
N LEU A 82 -4.78 -3.92 -0.11
CA LEU A 82 -5.91 -4.76 -0.54
C LEU A 82 -5.50 -6.09 -1.23
N GLY A 83 -4.43 -6.71 -0.74
CA GLY A 83 -3.89 -7.96 -1.31
C GLY A 83 -2.97 -7.76 -2.53
N ILE A 84 -2.85 -6.54 -3.05
CA ILE A 84 -1.93 -6.19 -4.15
C ILE A 84 -0.64 -5.64 -3.56
N ASN A 85 0.51 -6.18 -3.98
CA ASN A 85 1.83 -5.62 -3.70
C ASN A 85 2.09 -4.48 -4.69
N LEU A 86 2.06 -3.25 -4.20
CA LEU A 86 2.55 -2.07 -4.89
C LEU A 86 4.08 -2.08 -4.84
N THR A 87 4.72 -2.14 -5.99
CA THR A 87 6.18 -2.15 -6.13
C THR A 87 6.67 -0.76 -6.52
N LYS A 88 7.95 -0.49 -6.21
CA LYS A 88 8.63 0.71 -6.70
C LYS A 88 8.80 0.66 -8.23
N GLU A 89 9.21 -0.50 -8.74
CA GLU A 89 9.37 -0.77 -10.17
C GLU A 89 8.05 -1.28 -10.76
N VAL A 90 7.51 -0.57 -11.75
CA VAL A 90 6.23 -0.93 -12.39
C VAL A 90 6.30 -2.29 -13.07
N ASN A 91 7.47 -2.66 -13.59
CA ASN A 91 7.71 -3.95 -14.26
C ASN A 91 7.49 -5.15 -13.31
N ASP A 92 7.73 -4.96 -12.01
CA ASP A 92 7.58 -6.01 -11.01
C ASP A 92 6.12 -6.23 -10.60
N LEU A 93 5.23 -5.26 -10.82
CA LEU A 93 3.81 -5.35 -10.44
C LEU A 93 3.15 -6.61 -11.02
N TYR A 94 3.45 -6.95 -12.28
CA TYR A 94 2.86 -8.11 -12.93
C TYR A 94 3.36 -9.44 -12.32
N ALA A 95 4.66 -9.54 -12.09
CA ALA A 95 5.28 -10.74 -11.56
C ALA A 95 4.89 -10.97 -10.09
N ASP A 96 4.90 -9.92 -9.28
CA ASP A 96 4.66 -9.97 -7.83
C ASP A 96 3.19 -10.15 -7.45
N ASN A 97 2.28 -9.87 -8.39
CA ASN A 97 0.84 -10.00 -8.18
C ASN A 97 0.25 -11.08 -9.08
N TYR A 98 0.07 -10.79 -10.36
CA TYR A 98 -0.70 -11.64 -11.29
C TYR A 98 -0.07 -13.01 -11.48
N LYS A 99 1.23 -13.06 -11.79
CA LYS A 99 1.92 -14.35 -12.03
C LYS A 99 1.92 -15.23 -10.78
N LYS A 100 2.05 -14.62 -9.60
CA LYS A 100 2.00 -15.33 -8.32
C LYS A 100 0.59 -15.84 -8.01
N CYS A 101 -0.42 -14.98 -8.13
CA CYS A 101 -1.82 -15.30 -7.90
C CYS A 101 -2.30 -16.43 -8.84
N LEU A 102 -1.88 -16.41 -10.11
CA LEU A 102 -2.20 -17.46 -11.07
C LEU A 102 -1.62 -18.82 -10.63
N LYS A 103 -0.36 -18.85 -10.21
CA LYS A 103 0.28 -20.08 -9.71
C LYS A 103 -0.40 -20.64 -8.45
N GLU A 104 -0.82 -19.77 -7.54
CA GLU A 104 -1.56 -20.16 -6.34
C GLU A 104 -2.93 -20.74 -6.72
N THR A 105 -3.65 -20.08 -7.63
CA THR A 105 -4.93 -20.56 -8.17
C THR A 105 -4.79 -21.92 -8.86
N GLU A 106 -3.78 -22.10 -9.72
CA GLU A 106 -3.51 -23.40 -10.36
C GLU A 106 -3.22 -24.50 -9.33
N LYS A 107 -2.47 -24.17 -8.28
CA LYS A 107 -2.14 -25.10 -7.19
C LYS A 107 -3.41 -25.50 -6.43
N ASP A 108 -4.29 -24.56 -6.16
CA ASP A 108 -5.52 -24.82 -5.43
C ASP A 108 -6.53 -25.61 -6.27
N ILE A 109 -6.67 -25.31 -7.56
CA ILE A 109 -7.44 -26.13 -8.51
C ILE A 109 -6.92 -27.59 -8.54
N LYS A 110 -5.60 -27.78 -8.57
CA LYS A 110 -4.99 -29.12 -8.53
C LYS A 110 -5.30 -29.85 -7.23
N LYS A 111 -5.26 -29.17 -6.08
CA LYS A 111 -5.66 -29.76 -4.80
C LYS A 111 -7.14 -30.15 -4.82
N TRP A 112 -8.02 -29.26 -5.27
CA TRP A 112 -9.47 -29.50 -5.31
C TRP A 112 -9.83 -30.68 -6.21
N LYS A 113 -9.13 -30.86 -7.33
CA LYS A 113 -9.30 -32.03 -8.20
C LYS A 113 -9.05 -33.35 -7.44
N ASN A 114 -8.12 -33.35 -6.50
CA ASN A 114 -7.68 -34.53 -5.76
C ASN A 114 -8.47 -34.78 -4.46
N ILE A 115 -9.44 -33.92 -4.10
CA ILE A 115 -10.29 -34.15 -2.93
C ILE A 115 -11.27 -35.29 -3.26
N PRO A 116 -11.38 -36.33 -2.41
CA PRO A 116 -12.38 -37.38 -2.56
C PRO A 116 -13.76 -36.84 -2.15
N CYS A 117 -14.40 -36.11 -3.06
CA CYS A 117 -15.76 -35.58 -2.91
C CYS A 117 -16.62 -35.91 -4.14
N SER A 118 -17.93 -36.06 -3.92
CA SER A 118 -18.91 -36.33 -4.98
C SER A 118 -19.00 -35.16 -5.95
N TRP A 119 -19.52 -35.40 -7.15
CA TRP A 119 -19.66 -34.35 -8.18
C TRP A 119 -20.51 -33.16 -7.72
N ILE A 120 -21.62 -33.39 -6.99
CA ILE A 120 -22.42 -32.33 -6.33
C ILE A 120 -21.62 -31.61 -5.24
N GLY A 121 -20.78 -32.33 -4.50
CA GLY A 121 -19.92 -31.74 -3.47
C GLY A 121 -18.84 -30.84 -4.06
N ARG A 122 -18.41 -31.05 -5.31
CA ARG A 122 -17.38 -30.24 -5.98
C ARG A 122 -17.91 -28.91 -6.53
N THR A 123 -19.20 -28.81 -6.86
CA THR A 123 -19.80 -27.56 -7.39
C THR A 123 -20.22 -26.57 -6.31
N ASN A 124 -20.26 -27.00 -5.05
CA ASN A 124 -20.68 -26.19 -3.89
C ASN A 124 -19.51 -25.72 -3.01
N ILE A 125 -18.25 -25.95 -3.42
CA ILE A 125 -17.03 -25.49 -2.72
C ILE A 125 -16.54 -24.19 -3.37
#